data_AF-A0A2E0UPW2-F1
#
_entry.id   AF-A0A2E0UPW2-F1
#
_cell.length_a   1.000
_cell.length_b   1.000
_cell.length_c   1.000
_cell.angle_alpha   90.00
_cell.angle_beta   90.00
_cell.angle_gamma   90.00
#
_symmetry.space_group_name_H-M   'P 1'
#
loop_
_entity.id
_entity.type
_entity.pdbx_description
1 polymer ?
#
loop_
_entity_poly.entity_id
_entity_poly.type
_entity_poly.pdbx_seq_one_letter_code
_entity_poly.pdbx_strand_id
1 'polypeptide(L)'
;MFYRISNKLIQLSKGWVVLISALIFIVFMIFVLPAQAAKSDAETNNASSPDTSFFYTTDDLYQMAEAYGEMGRAAYIRARFTFDIIWPLVYTLFLTAFTGWAAAKVFIPGSPWRMLNLIPIFGMLLDYLENISAATVMARFPLRTPVVDFLTPVFTLLKWVFVYASFVVPIGLIIIFLIKTIKKR
;
A
#
# COMPACT_ATOMS: atom_id res chain seq x y z
N MET A 1 4.78 -22.76 -1.07
CA MET A 1 3.65 -22.03 -1.70
C MET A 1 4.11 -20.73 -2.35
N PHE A 2 4.66 -19.76 -1.59
CA PHE A 2 5.06 -18.43 -2.09
C PHE A 2 5.99 -18.42 -3.30
N TYR A 3 6.96 -19.34 -3.36
CA TYR A 3 7.86 -19.46 -4.50
C TYR A 3 7.13 -19.69 -5.85
N ARG A 4 6.06 -20.50 -5.84
CA ARG A 4 5.26 -20.76 -7.04
C ARG A 4 4.46 -19.53 -7.45
N ILE A 5 3.91 -18.79 -6.48
CA ILE A 5 3.16 -17.55 -6.71
C ILE A 5 4.08 -16.50 -7.31
N SER A 6 5.23 -16.23 -6.65
CA SER A 6 6.23 -15.27 -7.12
C SER A 6 6.66 -15.56 -8.56
N ASN A 7 6.95 -16.81 -8.90
CA ASN A 7 7.34 -17.17 -10.26
C ASN A 7 6.24 -16.93 -11.30
N LYS A 8 4.99 -17.25 -11.00
CA LYS A 8 3.86 -16.93 -11.88
C LYS A 8 3.74 -15.43 -12.10
N LEU A 9 3.83 -14.63 -11.04
CA LEU A 9 3.80 -13.16 -11.12
C LEU A 9 4.93 -12.64 -12.02
N ILE A 10 6.15 -13.18 -11.90
CA ILE A 10 7.27 -12.78 -12.76
C ILE A 10 7.01 -13.13 -14.23
N GLN A 11 6.43 -14.30 -14.52
CA GLN A 11 6.08 -14.68 -15.89
C GLN A 11 5.04 -13.74 -16.52
N LEU A 12 4.12 -13.21 -15.70
CA LEU A 12 3.13 -12.22 -16.12
C LEU A 12 3.72 -10.81 -16.24
N SER A 13 4.82 -10.52 -15.55
CA SER A 13 5.49 -9.21 -15.48
C SER A 13 6.27 -8.87 -16.76
N LYS A 14 5.58 -8.80 -17.90
CA LYS A 14 6.15 -8.38 -19.18
C LYS A 14 6.28 -6.87 -19.23
N GLY A 15 7.18 -6.34 -20.06
CA GLY A 15 7.40 -4.89 -20.18
C GLY A 15 6.12 -4.10 -20.48
N TRP A 16 5.26 -4.61 -21.37
CA TRP A 16 3.97 -3.97 -21.66
C TRP A 16 2.99 -4.00 -20.48
N VAL A 17 3.03 -5.04 -19.63
CA VAL A 17 2.21 -5.11 -18.40
C VAL A 17 2.68 -4.04 -17.41
N VAL A 18 4.00 -3.85 -17.28
CA VAL A 18 4.57 -2.77 -16.46
C VAL A 18 4.11 -1.40 -16.99
N LEU A 19 4.15 -1.18 -18.31
CA LEU A 19 3.73 0.10 -18.90
C LEU A 19 2.22 0.38 -18.70
N ILE A 20 1.36 -0.61 -18.94
CA ILE A 20 -0.09 -0.44 -18.75
C ILE A 20 -0.42 -0.20 -17.27
N SER A 21 0.15 -1.00 -16.37
CA SER A 21 -0.07 -0.83 -14.93
C SER A 21 0.51 0.49 -14.41
N ALA A 22 1.65 0.96 -14.93
CA ALA A 22 2.20 2.28 -14.64
C ALA A 22 1.26 3.40 -15.10
N LEU A 23 0.67 3.28 -16.30
CA LEU A 23 -0.30 4.26 -16.78
C LEU A 23 -1.52 4.34 -15.86
N ILE A 24 -2.08 3.20 -15.47
CA ILE A 24 -3.22 3.14 -14.54
C ILE A 24 -2.84 3.78 -13.20
N PHE A 25 -1.66 3.44 -12.66
CA PHE A 25 -1.14 4.01 -11.42
C PHE A 25 -0.98 5.54 -11.50
N ILE A 26 -0.40 6.06 -12.58
CA ILE A 26 -0.22 7.49 -12.81
C ILE A 26 -1.57 8.20 -12.93
N VAL A 27 -2.53 7.64 -13.68
CA VAL A 27 -3.89 8.20 -13.80
C VAL A 27 -4.54 8.27 -12.42
N PHE A 28 -4.42 7.22 -11.60
CA PHE A 28 -4.92 7.24 -10.23
C PHE A 28 -4.27 8.33 -9.38
N MET A 29 -2.95 8.47 -9.44
CA MET A 29 -2.22 9.49 -8.68
C MET A 29 -2.60 10.92 -9.09
N ILE A 30 -2.79 11.18 -10.38
CA ILE A 30 -3.05 12.54 -10.88
C ILE A 30 -4.51 12.95 -10.69
N PHE A 31 -5.46 12.03 -10.92
CA PHE A 31 -6.88 12.38 -10.99
C PHE A 31 -7.69 11.90 -9.79
N VAL A 32 -7.37 10.74 -9.23
CA VAL A 32 -8.21 10.12 -8.19
C VAL A 32 -7.74 10.49 -6.78
N LEU A 33 -6.43 10.40 -6.49
CA LEU A 33 -5.90 10.72 -5.15
C LEU A 33 -6.19 12.16 -4.72
N PRO A 34 -5.98 13.20 -5.56
CA PRO A 34 -6.21 14.57 -5.12
C PRO A 34 -7.70 14.86 -4.88
N ALA A 35 -8.57 14.28 -5.70
CA ALA A 35 -10.02 14.40 -5.52
C ALA A 35 -10.48 13.73 -4.22
N GLN A 36 -9.94 12.55 -3.91
CA GLN A 36 -10.24 11.85 -2.67
C GLN A 36 -9.69 12.56 -1.44
N ALA A 37 -8.47 13.11 -1.52
CA ALA A 37 -7.88 13.90 -0.43
C ALA A 37 -8.72 15.14 -0.13
N ALA A 38 -9.10 15.92 -1.15
CA ALA A 38 -9.95 17.10 -0.98
C ALA A 38 -11.32 16.77 -0.36
N LYS A 39 -11.90 15.62 -0.73
CA LYS A 39 -13.14 15.14 -0.13
C LYS A 39 -12.96 14.76 1.34
N SER A 40 -11.89 14.02 1.66
CA SER A 40 -11.57 13.62 3.02
C SER A 40 -11.34 14.82 3.93
N ASP A 41 -10.60 15.81 3.46
CA ASP A 41 -10.31 17.06 4.19
C ASP A 41 -11.59 17.80 4.58
N ALA A 42 -12.55 17.88 3.65
CA ALA A 42 -13.85 18.49 3.88
C ALA A 42 -14.72 17.68 4.87
N GLU A 43 -14.66 16.34 4.83
CA GLU A 43 -15.48 15.45 5.66
C GLU A 43 -14.91 15.26 7.08
N THR A 44 -13.60 15.48 7.27
CA THR A 44 -12.88 15.25 8.54
C THR A 44 -12.43 16.54 9.24
N ASN A 45 -12.83 17.71 8.73
CA ASN A 45 -12.39 19.02 9.22
C ASN A 45 -10.85 19.19 9.21
N ASN A 46 -10.16 18.66 8.20
CA ASN A 46 -8.70 18.62 8.09
C ASN A 46 -7.98 17.93 9.26
N ALA A 47 -8.68 17.09 10.04
CA ALA A 47 -8.03 16.33 11.09
C ALA A 47 -7.11 15.25 10.49
N SER A 48 -6.03 14.94 11.20
CA SER A 48 -5.07 13.90 10.79
C SER A 48 -5.76 12.55 10.57
N SER A 49 -5.22 11.74 9.66
CA SER A 49 -5.78 10.42 9.33
C SER A 49 -4.83 9.28 9.70
N PRO A 50 -5.34 8.17 10.27
CA PRO A 50 -4.50 7.03 10.66
C PRO A 50 -3.65 6.49 9.50
N ASP A 51 -4.24 6.39 8.32
CA ASP A 51 -3.63 5.78 7.15
C ASP A 51 -2.57 6.66 6.46
N THR A 52 -2.64 7.98 6.63
CA THR A 52 -1.65 8.95 6.15
C THR A 52 -0.57 9.27 7.18
N SER A 53 -0.74 8.79 8.41
CA SER A 53 0.24 8.89 9.49
C SER A 53 1.24 7.75 9.40
N PHE A 54 2.53 8.04 9.63
CA PHE A 54 3.55 6.99 9.65
C PHE A 54 3.56 6.21 10.98
N PHE A 55 3.34 6.92 12.09
CA PHE A 55 3.29 6.37 13.44
C PHE A 55 2.35 7.20 14.31
N TYR A 56 1.57 6.53 15.16
CA TYR A 56 0.66 7.15 16.13
C TYR A 56 0.35 6.13 17.24
N THR A 57 -0.20 6.59 18.35
CA THR A 57 -0.62 5.76 19.48
C THR A 57 -2.10 5.41 19.42
N THR A 58 -2.52 4.44 20.22
CA THR A 58 -3.96 4.16 20.38
C THR A 58 -4.74 5.40 20.83
N ASP A 59 -4.20 6.24 21.71
CA ASP A 59 -4.91 7.45 22.16
C ASP A 59 -5.04 8.48 21.04
N ASP A 60 -4.03 8.64 20.19
CA ASP A 60 -4.11 9.50 19.00
C ASP A 60 -5.25 9.03 18.07
N LEU A 61 -5.43 7.72 17.90
CA LEU A 61 -6.53 7.16 17.08
C LEU A 61 -7.91 7.56 17.61
N TYR A 62 -8.08 7.58 18.94
CA TYR A 62 -9.34 8.01 19.56
C TYR A 62 -9.53 9.53 19.51
N GLN A 63 -8.45 10.32 19.59
CA GLN A 63 -8.51 11.77 19.36
C GLN A 63 -8.91 12.09 17.92
N MET A 64 -8.39 11.35 16.93
CA MET A 64 -8.84 11.46 15.53
C MET A 64 -10.32 11.12 15.40
N ALA A 65 -10.76 10.01 16.01
CA ALA A 65 -12.16 9.60 15.98
C ALA A 65 -13.10 10.63 16.61
N GLU A 66 -12.68 11.28 17.69
CA GLU A 66 -13.41 12.39 18.31
C GLU A 66 -13.48 13.60 17.39
N ALA A 67 -12.33 14.05 16.85
CA ALA A 67 -12.21 15.21 15.97
C ALA A 67 -13.05 15.09 14.69
N TYR A 68 -13.19 13.87 14.15
CA TYR A 68 -14.02 13.60 12.98
C TYR A 68 -15.53 13.82 13.23
N GLY A 69 -15.98 13.70 14.48
CA GLY A 69 -17.41 13.65 14.79
C GLY A 69 -18.13 12.46 14.13
N GLU A 70 -19.44 12.37 14.31
CA GLU A 70 -20.22 11.23 13.80
C GLU A 70 -20.20 11.13 12.27
N MET A 71 -20.43 12.26 11.59
CA MET A 71 -20.44 12.31 10.13
C MET A 71 -19.07 12.00 9.52
N GLY A 72 -17.99 12.56 10.06
CA GLY A 72 -16.64 12.31 9.56
C GLY A 72 -16.21 10.86 9.76
N ARG A 73 -16.56 10.23 10.90
CA ARG A 73 -16.32 8.79 11.10
C ARG A 73 -17.09 7.93 10.10
N ALA A 74 -18.36 8.24 9.84
CA ALA A 74 -19.14 7.51 8.84
C ALA A 74 -18.57 7.65 7.42
N ALA A 75 -18.10 8.85 7.06
CA ALA A 75 -17.42 9.11 5.80
C ALA A 75 -16.08 8.36 5.71
N TYR A 76 -15.29 8.38 6.77
CA TYR A 76 -14.03 7.64 6.89
C TYR A 76 -14.26 6.14 6.64
N ILE A 77 -15.21 5.51 7.35
CA ILE A 77 -15.54 4.09 7.18
C ILE A 77 -15.94 3.80 5.73
N ARG A 78 -16.78 4.65 5.13
CA ARG A 78 -17.19 4.48 3.73
C ARG A 78 -15.99 4.52 2.78
N ALA A 79 -15.04 5.43 2.99
CA ALA A 79 -13.84 5.53 2.16
C ALA A 79 -13.00 4.23 2.22
N ARG A 80 -12.83 3.65 3.42
CA ARG A 80 -12.09 2.40 3.65
C ARG A 80 -12.63 1.20 2.88
N PHE A 81 -13.95 1.15 2.68
CA PHE A 81 -14.64 0.06 1.99
C PHE A 81 -15.09 0.41 0.56
N THR A 82 -14.57 1.51 -0.01
CA THR A 82 -14.84 1.88 -1.40
C THR A 82 -13.54 2.21 -2.13
N PHE A 83 -13.06 3.43 -1.97
CA PHE A 83 -11.84 3.92 -2.61
C PHE A 83 -10.59 3.13 -2.15
N ASP A 84 -10.43 2.90 -0.85
CA ASP A 84 -9.24 2.22 -0.30
C ASP A 84 -9.26 0.69 -0.46
N ILE A 85 -10.27 0.14 -1.12
CA ILE A 85 -10.16 -1.22 -1.69
C ILE A 85 -9.42 -1.17 -3.02
N ILE A 86 -9.67 -0.12 -3.82
CA ILE A 86 -9.15 -0.02 -5.17
C ILE A 86 -7.71 0.49 -5.16
N TRP A 87 -7.41 1.48 -4.33
CA TRP A 87 -6.08 2.10 -4.31
C TRP A 87 -4.94 1.09 -4.03
N PRO A 88 -5.04 0.21 -3.03
CA PRO A 88 -4.05 -0.83 -2.81
C PRO A 88 -3.88 -1.83 -3.93
N LEU A 89 -4.96 -2.18 -4.65
CA LEU A 89 -4.88 -3.02 -5.85
C LEU A 89 -4.08 -2.35 -6.95
N VAL A 90 -4.32 -1.05 -7.18
CA VAL A 90 -3.68 -0.28 -8.24
C VAL A 90 -2.17 -0.19 -8.02
N TYR A 91 -1.72 0.22 -6.82
CA TYR A 91 -0.27 0.28 -6.55
C TYR A 91 0.35 -1.12 -6.54
N THR A 92 -0.35 -2.14 -6.02
CA THR A 92 0.17 -3.51 -5.94
C THR A 92 0.36 -4.11 -7.30
N LEU A 93 -0.58 -3.90 -8.22
CA LEU A 93 -0.49 -4.36 -9.61
C LEU A 93 0.78 -3.81 -10.26
N PHE A 94 0.97 -2.49 -10.20
CA PHE A 94 2.14 -1.85 -10.80
C PHE A 94 3.45 -2.28 -10.14
N LEU A 95 3.56 -2.18 -8.81
CA LEU A 95 4.81 -2.44 -8.09
C LEU A 95 5.20 -3.92 -8.13
N THR A 96 4.23 -4.84 -8.12
CA THR A 96 4.48 -6.28 -8.29
C THR A 96 4.99 -6.58 -9.70
N ALA A 97 4.35 -6.01 -10.73
CA ALA A 97 4.76 -6.18 -12.11
C ALA A 97 6.16 -5.59 -12.35
N PHE A 98 6.41 -4.37 -11.86
CA PHE A 98 7.69 -3.70 -12.03
C PHE A 98 8.81 -4.44 -11.32
N THR A 99 8.60 -4.85 -10.06
CA THR A 99 9.57 -5.64 -9.30
C THR A 99 9.81 -7.00 -9.93
N GLY A 100 8.75 -7.69 -10.39
CA GLY A 100 8.87 -8.98 -11.06
C GLY A 100 9.66 -8.89 -12.36
N TRP A 101 9.39 -7.88 -13.17
CA TRP A 101 10.12 -7.60 -14.40
C TRP A 101 11.60 -7.29 -14.13
N ALA A 102 11.88 -6.39 -13.19
CA ALA A 102 13.25 -6.01 -12.82
C ALA A 102 14.04 -7.20 -12.23
N ALA A 103 13.41 -7.98 -11.34
CA ALA A 103 14.02 -9.17 -10.75
C ALA A 103 14.40 -10.21 -11.81
N ALA A 104 13.59 -10.39 -12.85
CA ALA A 104 13.89 -11.31 -13.96
C ALA A 104 15.12 -10.89 -14.79
N LYS A 105 15.48 -9.59 -14.78
CA LYS A 105 16.68 -9.08 -15.45
C LYS A 105 17.96 -9.27 -14.63
N VAL A 106 17.82 -9.39 -13.31
CA VAL A 106 18.96 -9.42 -12.38
C VAL A 106 19.28 -10.84 -11.89
N PHE A 107 18.25 -11.66 -11.65
CA PHE A 107 18.37 -12.95 -10.97
C PHE A 107 18.00 -14.13 -11.86
N ILE A 108 18.75 -15.23 -11.69
CA ILE A 108 18.47 -16.50 -12.35
C ILE A 108 17.16 -17.14 -11.84
N PRO A 109 16.47 -17.97 -12.66
CA PRO A 109 15.44 -18.88 -12.17
C PRO A 109 15.98 -19.72 -11.00
N GLY A 110 15.20 -19.91 -9.93
CA GLY A 110 15.68 -20.58 -8.71
C GLY A 110 16.00 -19.62 -7.56
N SER A 111 16.42 -18.40 -7.87
CA SER A 111 16.90 -17.46 -6.85
C SER A 111 15.80 -17.04 -5.86
N PRO A 112 16.04 -17.12 -4.53
CA PRO A 112 15.06 -16.67 -3.53
C PRO A 112 14.80 -15.16 -3.62
N TRP A 113 15.77 -14.38 -4.12
CA TRP A 113 15.63 -12.94 -4.33
C TRP A 113 14.55 -12.56 -5.35
N ARG A 114 14.05 -13.51 -6.14
CA ARG A 114 12.90 -13.29 -7.02
C ARG A 114 11.60 -13.06 -6.24
N MET A 115 11.53 -13.52 -4.98
CA MET A 115 10.36 -13.32 -4.10
C MET A 115 10.21 -11.89 -3.59
N LEU A 116 11.16 -10.99 -3.88
CA LEU A 116 11.02 -9.56 -3.61
C LEU A 116 9.77 -8.96 -4.27
N ASN A 117 9.26 -9.57 -5.35
CA ASN A 117 8.01 -9.16 -5.98
C ASN A 117 6.74 -9.44 -5.12
N LEU A 118 6.88 -10.10 -3.97
CA LEU A 118 5.77 -10.30 -3.03
C LEU A 118 5.65 -9.17 -1.99
N ILE A 119 6.65 -8.29 -1.89
CA ILE A 119 6.63 -7.16 -0.96
C ILE A 119 5.38 -6.27 -1.17
N PRO A 120 5.00 -5.88 -2.39
CA PRO A 120 3.80 -5.05 -2.59
C PRO A 120 2.51 -5.75 -2.16
N ILE A 121 2.44 -7.08 -2.33
CA ILE A 121 1.29 -7.88 -1.91
C ILE A 121 1.14 -7.87 -0.39
N PHE A 122 2.24 -8.02 0.35
CA PHE A 122 2.21 -7.91 1.81
C PHE A 122 1.85 -6.49 2.27
N GLY A 123 2.33 -5.45 1.56
CA GLY A 123 1.91 -4.06 1.79
C GLY A 123 0.39 -3.89 1.68
N MET A 124 -0.23 -4.40 0.62
CA MET A 124 -1.68 -4.36 0.44
C MET A 124 -2.45 -5.14 1.50
N LEU A 125 -1.97 -6.32 1.90
CA LEU A 125 -2.62 -7.08 2.96
C LEU A 125 -2.61 -6.32 4.29
N LEU A 126 -1.49 -5.67 4.62
CA LEU A 126 -1.37 -4.82 5.80
C LEU A 126 -2.25 -3.56 5.71
N ASP A 127 -2.37 -2.97 4.51
CA ASP A 127 -3.28 -1.86 4.22
C ASP A 127 -4.73 -2.24 4.53
N TYR A 128 -5.19 -3.40 4.04
CA TYR A 128 -6.55 -3.87 4.33
C TYR A 128 -6.77 -4.19 5.81
N LEU A 129 -5.79 -4.80 6.48
CA LEU A 129 -5.87 -5.06 7.91
C LEU A 129 -5.97 -3.75 8.72
N GLU A 130 -5.20 -2.75 8.33
CA GLU A 130 -5.25 -1.41 8.91
C GLU A 130 -6.63 -0.77 8.68
N ASN A 131 -7.12 -0.76 7.43
CA ASN A 131 -8.42 -0.19 7.07
C ASN A 131 -9.58 -0.83 7.85
N ILE A 132 -9.59 -2.16 7.96
CA ILE A 132 -10.61 -2.89 8.74
C ILE A 132 -10.53 -2.53 10.23
N SER A 133 -9.32 -2.49 10.77
CA SER A 133 -9.10 -2.21 12.20
C SER A 133 -9.47 -0.77 12.55
N ALA A 134 -9.01 0.20 11.75
CA ALA A 134 -9.34 1.61 11.91
C ALA A 134 -10.85 1.85 11.77
N ALA A 135 -11.49 1.30 10.73
CA ALA A 135 -12.94 1.42 10.55
C ALA A 135 -13.73 0.83 11.72
N THR A 136 -13.26 -0.28 12.30
CA THR A 136 -13.89 -0.89 13.49
C THR A 136 -13.80 0.04 14.70
N VAL A 137 -12.64 0.66 14.94
CA VAL A 137 -12.46 1.64 16.03
C VAL A 137 -13.38 2.85 15.81
N MET A 138 -13.42 3.39 14.59
CA MET A 138 -14.29 4.52 14.24
C MET A 138 -15.77 4.19 14.43
N ALA A 139 -16.20 2.98 14.10
CA ALA A 139 -17.59 2.55 14.24
C ALA A 139 -18.02 2.36 15.70
N ARG A 140 -17.08 2.00 16.58
CA ARG A 140 -17.35 1.73 18.00
C ARG A 140 -17.16 2.94 18.91
N PHE A 141 -16.49 3.99 18.45
CA PHE A 141 -16.29 5.22 19.21
C PHE A 141 -17.63 5.75 19.77
N PRO A 142 -17.72 6.13 21.06
CA PRO A 142 -16.62 6.35 22.02
C PRO A 142 -16.16 5.11 22.80
N LEU A 143 -16.72 3.92 22.52
CA LEU A 143 -16.29 2.70 23.19
C LEU A 143 -14.88 2.29 22.74
N ARG A 144 -14.05 1.88 23.71
CA ARG A 144 -12.75 1.28 23.42
C ARG A 144 -12.92 -0.06 22.70
N THR A 145 -11.95 -0.41 21.86
CA THR A 145 -11.91 -1.67 21.09
C THR A 145 -10.57 -2.37 21.34
N PRO A 146 -10.34 -2.88 22.56
CA PRO A 146 -9.05 -3.46 22.93
C PRO A 146 -8.59 -4.51 21.93
N VAL A 147 -7.27 -4.66 21.81
CA VAL A 147 -6.59 -5.50 20.80
C VAL A 147 -6.64 -4.89 19.40
N VAL A 148 -7.83 -4.55 18.89
CA VAL A 148 -7.95 -3.97 17.53
C VAL A 148 -7.33 -2.58 17.49
N ASP A 149 -7.65 -1.73 18.47
CA ASP A 149 -7.13 -0.37 18.59
C ASP A 149 -5.60 -0.30 18.83
N PHE A 150 -5.03 -1.34 19.45
CA PHE A 150 -3.59 -1.52 19.59
C PHE A 150 -2.93 -2.04 18.30
N LEU A 151 -3.62 -2.91 17.55
CA LEU A 151 -3.08 -3.46 16.30
C LEU A 151 -3.15 -2.47 15.13
N THR A 152 -4.09 -1.52 15.12
CA THR A 152 -4.22 -0.55 14.02
C THR A 152 -2.92 0.22 13.76
N PRO A 153 -2.27 0.86 14.75
CA PRO A 153 -1.00 1.56 14.50
C PRO A 153 0.14 0.62 14.08
N VAL A 154 0.15 -0.63 14.56
CA VAL A 154 1.13 -1.65 14.16
C VAL A 154 0.95 -1.99 12.69
N PHE A 155 -0.28 -2.20 12.23
CA PHE A 155 -0.58 -2.42 10.82
C PHE A 155 -0.23 -1.20 9.98
N THR A 156 -0.52 0.02 10.44
CA THR A 156 -0.10 1.24 9.74
C THR A 156 1.42 1.30 9.55
N LEU A 157 2.19 1.06 10.61
CA LEU A 157 3.65 1.11 10.55
C LEU A 157 4.21 0.06 9.57
N LEU A 158 3.77 -1.20 9.73
CA LEU A 158 4.20 -2.29 8.86
C LEU A 158 3.80 -2.03 7.40
N LYS A 159 2.56 -1.56 7.17
CA LYS A 159 2.08 -1.16 5.84
C LYS A 159 3.06 -0.20 5.20
N TRP A 160 3.40 0.91 5.87
CA TRP A 160 4.30 1.92 5.32
C TRP A 160 5.70 1.39 5.03
N VAL A 161 6.26 0.53 5.90
CA VAL A 161 7.54 -0.14 5.65
C VAL A 161 7.48 -0.95 4.35
N PHE A 162 6.43 -1.75 4.15
CA PHE A 162 6.26 -2.55 2.94
C PHE A 162 5.95 -1.72 1.70
N VAL A 163 5.15 -0.66 1.82
CA VAL A 163 4.86 0.27 0.73
C VAL A 163 6.15 0.97 0.28
N TYR A 164 6.93 1.55 1.19
CA TYR A 164 8.21 2.18 0.84
C TYR A 164 9.19 1.18 0.23
N ALA A 165 9.31 -0.02 0.80
CA ALA A 165 10.14 -1.08 0.22
C ALA A 165 9.69 -1.43 -1.20
N SER A 166 8.39 -1.42 -1.49
CA SER A 166 7.82 -1.71 -2.81
C SER A 166 8.23 -0.70 -3.88
N PHE A 167 8.53 0.55 -3.51
CA PHE A 167 9.07 1.55 -4.43
C PHE A 167 10.60 1.45 -4.55
N VAL A 168 11.31 1.26 -3.43
CA VAL A 168 12.78 1.26 -3.40
C VAL A 168 13.38 0.03 -4.09
N VAL A 169 12.82 -1.15 -3.85
CA VAL A 169 13.34 -2.43 -4.37
C VAL A 169 13.45 -2.47 -5.90
N PRO A 170 12.39 -2.20 -6.69
CA PRO A 170 12.51 -2.26 -8.15
C PRO A 170 13.52 -1.24 -8.69
N ILE A 171 13.61 -0.04 -8.10
CA ILE A 171 14.63 0.96 -8.49
C ILE A 171 16.04 0.40 -8.27
N GLY A 172 16.31 -0.18 -7.10
CA GLY A 172 17.59 -0.84 -6.82
C GLY A 172 17.93 -1.96 -7.81
N LEU A 173 16.94 -2.77 -8.18
CA LEU A 173 17.11 -3.83 -9.18
C LEU A 173 17.44 -3.27 -10.56
N ILE A 174 16.82 -2.16 -10.97
CA ILE A 174 17.15 -1.49 -12.24
C ILE A 174 18.58 -0.95 -12.22
N ILE A 175 19.01 -0.30 -11.13
CA ILE A 175 20.39 0.18 -11.00
C ILE A 175 21.38 -0.98 -11.14
N ILE A 176 21.13 -2.10 -10.44
CA ILE A 176 21.98 -3.31 -10.55
C ILE A 176 22.01 -3.84 -11.99
N PHE A 177 20.86 -3.89 -12.66
CA PHE A 177 20.77 -4.33 -14.05
C PHE A 177 21.58 -3.43 -15.00
N LEU A 178 21.48 -2.11 -14.86
CA LEU A 178 22.22 -1.14 -15.67
C LEU A 178 23.74 -1.28 -15.45
N ILE A 179 24.20 -1.38 -14.20
CA ILE A 179 25.63 -1.58 -13.88
C ILE A 179 26.16 -2.87 -14.51
N LYS A 180 25.41 -3.98 -14.41
CA LYS A 180 25.80 -5.26 -15.04
C LYS A 180 25.88 -5.17 -16.56
N THR A 181 25.01 -4.36 -17.18
CA THR A 181 24.97 -4.19 -18.63
C THR A 181 26.15 -3.35 -19.12
N ILE A 182 26.52 -2.31 -18.38
CA ILE A 182 27.68 -1.46 -18.71
C ILE A 182 28.99 -2.25 -18.56
N LYS A 183 29.17 -3.00 -17.46
CA LYS A 183 30.40 -3.78 -17.22
C LYS A 183 30.61 -4.97 -18.17
N LYS A 184 29.58 -5.38 -18.90
CA LYS A 184 29.65 -6.46 -19.90
C LYS A 184 30.00 -5.96 -21.30
N ARG A 185 29.94 -4.65 -21.54
CA ARG A 185 30.43 -3.99 -22.75
C ARG A 185 31.88 -3.61 -22.56
#